data_AF-A0A8J4F4S5-F1
#
_entry.id   AF-A0A8J4F4S5-F1
#
_cell.length_a   1.000
_cell.length_b   1.000
_cell.length_c   1.000
_cell.angle_alpha   90.00
_cell.angle_beta   90.00
_cell.angle_gamma   90.00
#
_symmetry.space_group_name_H-M   'P 1'
#
loop_
_entity.id
_entity.type
_entity.pdbx_description
1 polymer ?
#
loop_
_entity_poly.entity_id
_entity_poly.type
_entity_poly.pdbx_seq_one_letter_code
_entity_poly.pdbx_strand_id
1 'polypeptide(L)'
;MSMAEDSAQQVFIKYASIGKKGVTLANATLDGGKFAKLCRESKLVGGALTPMDVEAIYLRLSKGFGRINYDGFLKALGEIAAIRKVSMEALFNKLAEADPFAGVTRPAVVRQHDEKRATFTGLHRVTAGPRLPGSYSGPY
;
A
#
# COMPACT_ATOMS: atom_id res chain seq x y z
N MET A 1 22.17 -16.27 -20.29
CA MET A 1 21.60 -15.84 -19.01
C MET A 1 22.41 -14.63 -18.57
N SER A 2 21.83 -13.45 -18.77
CA SER A 2 22.54 -12.18 -18.69
C SER A 2 22.70 -11.74 -17.23
N MET A 3 23.83 -11.12 -16.90
CA MET A 3 24.20 -10.64 -15.54
C MET A 3 23.14 -9.70 -14.93
N ALA A 4 22.36 -9.02 -15.78
CA ALA A 4 21.30 -8.11 -15.39
C ALA A 4 20.02 -8.83 -14.89
N GLU A 5 19.68 -9.98 -15.48
CA GLU A 5 18.55 -10.80 -15.02
C GLU A 5 18.82 -11.38 -13.63
N ASP A 6 20.06 -11.82 -13.38
CA ASP A 6 20.49 -12.34 -12.07
C ASP A 6 20.36 -11.26 -10.99
N SER A 7 20.80 -10.03 -11.30
CA SER A 7 20.65 -8.89 -10.40
C SER A 7 19.19 -8.61 -10.05
N ALA A 8 18.28 -8.71 -11.03
CA ALA A 8 16.84 -8.53 -10.79
C ALA A 8 16.24 -9.65 -9.92
N GLN A 9 16.69 -10.90 -10.10
CA GLN A 9 16.27 -12.03 -9.26
C GLN A 9 16.75 -11.85 -7.82
N GLN A 10 18.00 -11.44 -7.62
CA GLN A 10 18.57 -11.18 -6.30
C GLN A 10 17.78 -10.10 -5.55
N VAL A 11 17.48 -8.98 -6.23
CA VAL A 11 16.69 -7.89 -5.64
C VAL A 11 15.27 -8.37 -5.31
N PHE A 12 14.63 -9.13 -6.19
CA PHE A 12 13.31 -9.70 -5.95
C PHE A 12 13.29 -10.61 -4.71
N ILE A 13 14.24 -11.53 -4.60
CA ILE A 13 14.38 -12.43 -3.44
C ILE A 13 14.65 -11.64 -2.17
N LYS A 14 15.50 -10.61 -2.23
CA LYS A 14 15.85 -9.76 -1.08
C LYS A 14 14.60 -9.05 -0.52
N TYR A 15 13.78 -8.45 -1.39
CA TYR A 15 12.52 -7.81 -0.96
C TYR A 15 11.44 -8.82 -0.53
N ALA A 16 11.34 -9.97 -1.21
CA ALA A 16 10.43 -11.04 -0.82
C ALA A 16 10.77 -11.62 0.57
N SER A 17 12.06 -11.72 0.90
CA SER A 17 12.59 -12.18 2.20
C SER A 17 12.39 -11.20 3.36
N ILE A 18 11.99 -9.94 3.10
CA ILE A 18 11.71 -8.98 4.18
C ILE A 18 10.62 -9.55 5.09
N GLY A 19 10.98 -9.89 6.34
CA GLY A 19 10.08 -10.46 7.34
C GLY A 19 9.77 -11.96 7.19
N LYS A 20 10.42 -12.68 6.26
CA LYS A 20 10.25 -14.13 6.06
C LYS A 20 11.61 -14.82 5.92
N LYS A 21 11.84 -15.91 6.66
CA LYS A 21 13.05 -16.75 6.51
C LYS A 21 12.83 -17.85 5.45
N GLY A 22 13.87 -18.20 4.69
CA GLY A 22 13.83 -19.32 3.75
C GLY A 22 13.09 -19.05 2.43
N VAL A 23 13.02 -17.79 1.99
CA VAL A 23 12.39 -17.44 0.72
C VAL A 23 13.37 -17.73 -0.43
N THR A 24 12.94 -18.57 -1.36
CA THR A 24 13.64 -18.87 -2.63
C THR A 24 12.82 -18.36 -3.80
N LEU A 25 13.41 -18.24 -4.99
CA LEU A 25 12.72 -17.73 -6.19
C LEU A 25 11.37 -18.44 -6.46
N ALA A 26 11.30 -19.75 -6.21
CA ALA A 26 10.09 -20.55 -6.41
C ALA A 26 8.92 -20.16 -5.48
N ASN A 27 9.24 -19.75 -4.25
CA ASN A 27 8.24 -19.37 -3.24
C ASN A 27 8.22 -17.86 -2.95
N ALA A 28 9.03 -17.09 -3.68
CA ALA A 28 9.18 -15.66 -3.50
C ALA A 28 7.95 -14.95 -4.05
N THR A 29 7.24 -14.30 -3.13
CA THR A 29 6.05 -13.51 -3.42
C THR A 29 6.27 -12.10 -2.92
N LEU A 30 5.93 -11.14 -3.76
CA LEU A 30 6.05 -9.72 -3.48
C LEU A 30 4.66 -9.12 -3.27
N ASP A 31 4.51 -8.38 -2.19
CA ASP A 31 3.29 -7.67 -1.80
C ASP A 31 3.32 -6.23 -2.37
N GLY A 32 2.16 -5.59 -2.54
CA GLY A 32 2.04 -4.29 -3.20
C GLY A 32 2.84 -3.19 -2.51
N GLY A 33 2.84 -3.19 -1.17
CA GLY A 33 3.63 -2.24 -0.38
C GLY A 33 5.15 -2.43 -0.55
N LYS A 34 5.61 -3.68 -0.69
CA LYS A 34 7.03 -3.98 -0.94
C LYS A 34 7.44 -3.62 -2.37
N PHE A 35 6.57 -3.86 -3.34
CA PHE A 35 6.78 -3.47 -4.73
C PHE A 35 6.83 -1.94 -4.88
N ALA A 36 5.90 -1.23 -4.27
CA ALA A 36 5.90 0.24 -4.26
C ALA A 36 7.16 0.81 -3.57
N LYS A 37 7.63 0.19 -2.47
CA LYS A 37 8.88 0.55 -1.81
C LYS A 37 10.07 0.36 -2.76
N LEU A 38 10.18 -0.79 -3.42
CA LEU A 38 11.22 -1.07 -4.40
C LEU A 38 11.22 -0.05 -5.55
N CYS A 39 10.06 0.26 -6.15
CA CYS A 39 9.98 1.27 -7.21
C CYS A 39 10.42 2.67 -6.75
N ARG A 40 10.11 3.04 -5.50
CA ARG A 40 10.52 4.31 -4.90
C ARG A 40 12.02 4.36 -4.63
N GLU A 41 12.60 3.32 -4.03
CA GLU A 41 14.04 3.26 -3.71
C GLU A 41 14.91 3.16 -4.96
N SER A 42 14.40 2.50 -5.99
CA SER A 42 15.04 2.45 -7.32
C SER A 42 14.97 3.79 -8.08
N LYS A 43 14.32 4.82 -7.50
CA LYS A 43 14.05 6.13 -8.15
C LYS A 43 13.39 5.98 -9.53
N LEU A 44 12.59 4.92 -9.70
CA LEU A 44 11.83 4.67 -10.92
C LEU A 44 10.55 5.52 -10.96
N VAL A 45 10.01 5.83 -9.78
CA VAL A 45 8.85 6.71 -9.60
C VAL A 45 9.31 8.16 -9.63
N GLY A 46 8.82 8.92 -10.62
CA GLY A 46 9.19 10.32 -10.84
C GLY A 46 9.11 10.71 -12.32
N GLY A 47 8.56 11.90 -12.59
CA GLY A 47 8.33 12.37 -13.96
C GLY A 47 7.10 11.72 -14.61
N ALA A 48 7.33 10.89 -15.63
CA ALA A 48 6.27 10.27 -16.44
C ALA A 48 5.59 9.05 -15.80
N LEU A 49 6.18 8.47 -14.74
CA LEU A 49 5.61 7.34 -14.00
C LEU A 49 5.19 7.84 -12.61
N THR A 50 3.88 7.85 -12.36
CA THR A 50 3.32 8.26 -11.07
C THR A 50 3.24 7.07 -10.11
N PRO A 51 3.24 7.29 -8.78
CA PRO A 51 3.00 6.21 -7.81
C PRO A 51 1.66 5.50 -8.05
N MET A 52 0.66 6.21 -8.58
CA MET A 52 -0.65 5.65 -8.91
C MET A 52 -0.57 4.68 -10.11
N ASP A 53 0.24 4.99 -11.12
CA ASP A 53 0.48 4.07 -12.25
C ASP A 53 1.15 2.77 -11.77
N VAL A 54 2.11 2.86 -10.85
CA VAL A 54 2.77 1.71 -10.25
C VAL A 54 1.78 0.81 -9.50
N GLU A 55 0.89 1.40 -8.71
CA GLU A 55 -0.19 0.68 -8.03
C GLU A 55 -1.17 0.04 -9.03
N ALA A 56 -1.52 0.74 -10.12
CA ALA A 56 -2.42 0.20 -11.14
C ALA A 56 -1.81 -1.00 -11.88
N ILE A 57 -0.52 -0.93 -12.24
CA ILE A 57 0.22 -2.04 -12.85
C ILE A 57 0.29 -3.22 -11.87
N TYR A 58 0.59 -2.94 -10.60
CA TYR A 58 0.60 -3.97 -9.56
C TYR A 58 -0.76 -4.66 -9.43
N LEU A 59 -1.85 -3.90 -9.33
CA LEU A 59 -3.20 -4.42 -9.18
C LEU A 59 -3.62 -5.29 -10.37
N ARG A 60 -3.22 -4.92 -11.59
CA ARG A 60 -3.51 -5.70 -12.80
C ARG A 60 -2.83 -7.06 -12.82
N LEU A 61 -1.63 -7.13 -12.24
CA LEU A 61 -0.79 -8.34 -12.23
C LEU A 61 -1.01 -9.18 -10.96
N SER A 62 -1.45 -8.55 -9.89
CA SER A 62 -1.79 -9.21 -8.64
C SER A 62 -3.17 -9.86 -8.73
N LYS A 63 -3.19 -11.13 -9.10
CA LYS A 63 -4.43 -11.93 -9.15
C LYS A 63 -4.68 -12.62 -7.80
N GLY A 64 -5.86 -12.42 -7.23
CA GLY A 64 -6.37 -13.16 -6.07
C GLY A 64 -5.88 -12.65 -4.71
N PHE A 65 -4.64 -12.96 -4.33
CA PHE A 65 -4.16 -12.80 -2.95
C PHE A 65 -3.41 -11.48 -2.67
N GLY A 66 -3.45 -10.52 -3.59
CA GLY A 66 -2.71 -9.27 -3.40
C GLY A 66 -1.19 -9.47 -3.40
N ARG A 67 -0.67 -10.53 -4.05
CA ARG A 67 0.77 -10.83 -4.23
C ARG A 67 1.12 -11.06 -5.70
N ILE A 68 2.38 -10.86 -6.06
CA ILE A 68 2.93 -11.17 -7.39
C ILE A 68 4.13 -12.13 -7.28
N ASN A 69 4.24 -13.04 -8.25
CA ASN A 69 5.40 -13.91 -8.44
C ASN A 69 6.45 -13.24 -9.34
N TYR A 70 7.61 -13.86 -9.49
CA TYR A 70 8.68 -13.32 -10.34
C TYR A 70 8.25 -13.08 -11.81
N ASP A 71 7.44 -13.95 -12.39
CA ASP A 71 6.86 -13.74 -13.74
C ASP A 71 5.99 -12.47 -13.81
N GLY A 72 5.15 -12.25 -12.80
CA GLY A 72 4.34 -11.04 -12.68
C GLY A 72 5.21 -9.80 -12.50
N PHE A 73 6.30 -9.91 -11.74
CA PHE A 73 7.27 -8.83 -11.57
C PHE A 73 7.96 -8.45 -12.89
N LEU A 74 8.38 -9.42 -13.70
CA LEU A 74 8.96 -9.15 -15.02
C LEU A 74 7.98 -8.45 -15.95
N LYS A 75 6.71 -8.87 -15.95
CA LYS A 75 5.64 -8.21 -16.71
C LYS A 75 5.42 -6.76 -16.26
N ALA A 76 5.45 -6.52 -14.95
CA ALA A 76 5.35 -5.17 -14.38
C ALA A 76 6.50 -4.27 -14.87
N LEU A 77 7.73 -4.80 -14.87
CA LEU A 77 8.89 -4.07 -15.39
C LEU A 77 8.79 -3.78 -16.88
N GLY A 78 8.21 -4.69 -17.67
CA GLY A 78 7.91 -4.45 -19.08
C GLY A 78 6.94 -3.28 -19.30
N GLU A 79 5.86 -3.20 -18.51
CA GLU A 79 4.94 -2.06 -18.56
C GLU A 79 5.62 -0.75 -18.13
N ILE A 80 6.44 -0.78 -17.08
CA ILE A 80 7.20 0.40 -16.62
C ILE A 80 8.22 0.84 -17.68
N ALA A 81 8.89 -0.12 -18.34
CA ALA A 81 9.82 0.14 -19.43
C ALA A 81 9.13 0.87 -20.59
N ALA A 82 7.93 0.41 -20.97
CA ALA A 82 7.13 1.02 -22.03
C ALA A 82 6.70 2.46 -21.68
N ILE A 83 6.26 2.70 -20.44
CA ILE A 83 5.83 4.03 -19.98
C ILE A 83 7.02 5.00 -19.93
N ARG A 84 8.15 4.56 -19.38
CA ARG A 84 9.35 5.41 -19.25
C ARG A 84 10.19 5.49 -20.53
N LYS A 85 9.86 4.69 -21.56
CA LYS A 85 10.66 4.53 -22.79
C LYS A 85 12.13 4.21 -22.51
N VAL A 86 12.37 3.35 -21.51
CA VAL A 86 13.71 2.88 -21.14
C VAL A 86 13.84 1.39 -21.42
N SER A 87 15.06 0.93 -21.71
CA SER A 87 15.35 -0.49 -21.90
C SER A 87 15.26 -1.26 -20.57
N MET A 88 14.89 -2.54 -20.65
CA MET A 88 14.84 -3.44 -19.48
C MET A 88 16.18 -3.49 -18.73
N GLU A 89 17.29 -3.46 -19.44
CA GLU A 89 18.64 -3.45 -18.85
C GLU A 89 18.90 -2.21 -17.98
N ALA A 90 18.45 -1.03 -18.43
CA ALA A 90 18.55 0.20 -17.67
C ALA A 90 17.68 0.15 -16.39
N LEU A 91 16.52 -0.50 -16.47
CA LEU A 91 15.67 -0.78 -15.32
C LEU A 91 16.34 -1.72 -14.32
N PHE A 92 16.98 -2.80 -14.79
CA PHE A 92 17.70 -3.73 -13.93
C PHE A 92 18.90 -3.07 -13.22
N ASN A 93 19.65 -2.22 -13.92
CA ASN A 93 20.71 -1.43 -13.28
C ASN A 93 20.17 -0.51 -12.18
N LYS A 94 19.02 0.15 -12.42
CA LYS A 94 18.36 0.99 -11.42
C LYS A 94 17.83 0.20 -10.23
N LEU A 95 17.38 -1.04 -10.46
CA LEU A 95 16.94 -1.96 -9.41
C LEU A 95 18.12 -2.48 -8.59
N ALA A 96 19.28 -2.70 -9.22
CA ALA A 96 20.49 -3.14 -8.53
C ALA A 96 21.02 -2.08 -7.53
N GLU A 97 20.75 -0.80 -7.79
CA GLU A 97 21.02 0.30 -6.85
C GLU A 97 20.04 0.31 -5.66
N ALA A 98 18.92 -0.42 -5.72
CA ALA A 98 17.92 -0.43 -4.66
C ALA A 98 18.28 -1.44 -3.58
N ASP A 99 18.42 -0.95 -2.35
CA ASP A 99 18.67 -1.79 -1.18
C ASP A 99 17.49 -1.68 -0.19
N PRO A 100 16.87 -2.81 0.21
CA PRO A 100 15.74 -2.80 1.13
C PRO A 100 16.08 -2.27 2.52
N PHE A 101 17.36 -2.18 2.86
CA PHE A 101 17.91 -1.65 4.11
C PHE A 101 18.58 -0.27 3.95
N ALA A 102 18.76 0.28 2.73
CA ALA A 102 19.48 1.56 2.51
C ALA A 102 18.79 2.79 3.13
N GLY A 103 17.53 2.67 3.52
CA GLY A 103 16.89 3.63 4.38
C GLY A 103 15.96 2.88 5.30
N VAL A 104 16.10 3.06 6.60
CA VAL A 104 15.03 2.82 7.56
C VAL A 104 13.86 3.69 7.11
N THR A 105 13.03 3.14 6.22
CA THR A 105 11.79 3.75 5.76
C THR A 105 10.92 3.72 6.99
N ARG A 106 10.88 4.83 7.74
CA ARG A 106 9.78 5.08 8.66
C ARG A 106 8.53 4.88 7.82
N PRO A 107 7.70 3.84 8.06
CA PRO A 107 6.40 3.83 7.44
C PRO A 107 5.74 5.11 7.93
N ALA A 108 5.48 6.05 7.03
CA ALA A 108 4.44 7.02 7.29
C ALA A 108 3.18 6.17 7.41
N VAL A 109 2.88 5.76 8.64
CA VAL A 109 1.56 5.31 9.03
C VAL A 109 0.68 6.51 8.74
N VAL A 110 0.12 6.53 7.53
CA VAL A 110 -1.04 7.34 7.23
C VAL A 110 -2.16 6.64 7.98
N ARG A 111 -2.22 6.92 9.29
CA ARG A 111 -3.46 6.82 10.06
C ARG A 111 -4.43 7.71 9.31
N GLN A 112 -5.29 7.10 8.49
CA GLN A 112 -6.53 7.78 8.12
C GLN A 112 -7.22 8.07 9.44
N HIS A 113 -7.37 9.36 9.70
CA HIS A 113 -7.78 9.89 10.97
C HIS A 113 -9.23 9.48 11.26
N ASP A 114 -9.38 8.87 12.42
CA ASP A 114 -10.57 8.82 13.28
C ASP A 114 -11.55 9.98 13.02
N GLU A 115 -12.72 9.64 12.48
CA GLU A 115 -13.93 10.37 12.81
C GLU A 115 -14.73 9.55 13.82
N LYS A 116 -14.30 9.61 15.09
CA LYS A 116 -15.27 9.52 16.19
C LYS A 116 -16.28 10.64 16.03
N ARG A 117 -17.54 10.28 15.75
CA ARG A 117 -18.71 10.99 16.31
C ARG A 117 -19.82 10.01 16.67
N ALA A 118 -19.64 9.33 17.80
CA ALA A 118 -20.75 8.84 18.61
C ALA A 118 -20.54 9.24 20.07
N THR A 119 -20.28 10.52 20.31
CA THR A 119 -20.49 11.13 21.63
C THR A 119 -20.94 12.57 21.43
N PHE A 120 -22.18 12.74 20.99
CA PHE A 120 -22.89 13.99 21.18
C PHE A 120 -23.40 13.98 22.62
N THR A 121 -22.69 14.70 23.47
CA THR A 121 -23.13 15.11 24.80
C THR A 121 -24.40 15.95 24.67
N GLY A 122 -25.48 15.49 25.31
CA GLY A 122 -26.74 16.22 25.39
C GLY A 122 -27.46 16.02 26.71
N LEU A 123 -26.73 15.94 27.84
CA LEU A 123 -27.36 16.08 29.15
C LEU A 123 -27.67 17.56 29.41
N HIS A 124 -28.83 18.01 28.94
CA HIS A 124 -29.47 19.20 29.49
C HIS A 124 -30.99 19.09 29.39
N ARG A 125 -31.59 18.55 30.46
CA ARG A 125 -32.76 19.15 31.12
C ARG A 125 -32.97 18.48 32.48
N VAL A 126 -32.39 19.10 33.51
CA VAL A 126 -33.07 19.20 34.80
C VAL A 126 -34.30 20.07 34.55
N THR A 127 -35.48 19.47 34.54
CA THR A 127 -36.72 20.20 34.84
C THR A 127 -37.73 19.21 35.43
N ALA A 128 -37.93 19.35 36.74
CA ALA A 128 -39.18 19.18 37.46
C ALA A 128 -40.10 17.97 37.13
N GLY A 129 -40.16 17.04 38.10
CA GLY A 129 -41.33 16.30 38.61
C GLY A 129 -42.49 15.89 37.69
N PRO A 130 -43.01 14.66 37.81
CA PRO A 130 -44.36 14.36 37.33
C PRO A 130 -45.36 15.08 38.23
N ARG A 131 -45.69 16.34 37.90
CA ARG A 131 -46.90 16.98 38.40
C ARG A 131 -48.07 16.37 37.65
N LEU A 132 -48.86 15.62 38.41
CA LEU A 132 -50.22 15.20 38.10
C LEU A 132 -50.97 16.32 37.35
N PRO A 133 -51.65 16.06 36.22
CA PRO A 133 -52.55 17.03 35.63
C PRO A 133 -53.84 17.06 36.47
N GLY A 134 -53.81 17.86 37.53
CA GLY A 134 -55.01 18.27 38.27
C GLY A 134 -55.22 19.76 38.10
N SER A 135 -56.18 20.15 37.26
CA SER A 135 -56.98 21.39 37.29
C SER A 135 -57.79 21.48 35.97
N TYR A 136 -59.05 21.88 35.89
CA TYR A 136 -60.17 22.13 36.82
C TYR A 136 -61.37 22.55 35.94
N SER A 137 -62.61 22.35 36.41
CA SER A 137 -63.87 22.98 35.96
C SER A 137 -64.53 22.42 34.67
N GLY A 138 -65.84 22.12 34.63
CA GLY A 138 -66.93 22.68 35.42
C GLY A 138 -68.22 21.81 35.41
N PRO A 139 -69.27 22.33 36.06
CA PRO A 139 -70.46 21.57 36.47
C PRO A 139 -71.48 21.50 35.34
N TYR A 140 -72.17 20.36 35.20
CA TYR A 140 -73.62 20.21 34.96
C TYR A 140 -73.96 18.72 34.93
#